data_AF-A0A2H1KPS5-F1
#
_entry.id   AF-A0A2H1KPS5-F1
#
_cell.length_a   1.000
_cell.length_b   1.000
_cell.length_c   1.000
_cell.angle_alpha   90.00
_cell.angle_beta   90.00
_cell.angle_gamma   90.00
#
_symmetry.space_group_name_H-M   'P 1'
#
loop_
_entity.id
_entity.type
_entity.pdbx_description
1 polymer ?
#
loop_
_entity_poly.entity_id
_entity_poly.type
_entity_poly.pdbx_seq_one_letter_code
_entity_poly.pdbx_strand_id
1 'polypeptide(L)'
;MAMALSSDVVETMAALASSPKLDPYGNRIPKKVDDLRPGDGEPLAALPTAHLLQVSRIGRAPEHLLFELERKNILPGTHITLEKHADGQSSLTLEPDDNVVVLSDDASEYVYAASTIQ
;
A
#
# COMPACT_ATOMS: atom_id res chain seq x y z
N MET A 1 20.27 -9.55 17.48
CA MET A 1 20.37 -10.90 16.86
C MET A 1 19.19 -11.04 15.92
N ALA A 2 19.43 -11.18 14.61
CA ALA A 2 18.38 -11.57 13.69
C ALA A 2 18.14 -13.09 13.87
N MET A 3 16.92 -13.50 14.22
CA MET A 3 16.54 -14.90 14.14
C MET A 3 16.34 -15.25 12.66
N ALA A 4 17.19 -16.13 12.14
CA ALA A 4 16.94 -16.77 10.85
C ALA A 4 15.99 -17.95 11.07
N LEU A 5 14.87 -17.96 10.34
CA LEU A 5 13.96 -19.11 10.28
C LEU A 5 14.50 -20.11 9.25
N SER A 6 14.34 -21.42 9.52
CA SER A 6 14.63 -22.44 8.50
C SER A 6 13.57 -22.44 7.40
N SER A 7 13.91 -22.99 6.23
CA SER A 7 12.97 -23.16 5.11
C SER A 7 11.71 -23.90 5.53
N ASP A 8 11.85 -24.99 6.29
CA ASP A 8 10.74 -25.84 6.70
C ASP A 8 9.75 -25.10 7.60
N VAL A 9 10.25 -24.20 8.45
CA VAL A 9 9.41 -23.33 9.28
C VAL A 9 8.65 -22.33 8.41
N VAL A 10 9.33 -21.70 7.44
CA VAL A 10 8.70 -20.75 6.51
C VAL A 10 7.62 -21.44 5.66
N GLU A 11 7.88 -22.63 5.14
CA GLU A 11 6.91 -23.41 4.35
C GLU A 11 5.70 -23.84 5.18
N THR A 12 5.93 -24.26 6.43
CA THR A 12 4.85 -24.60 7.36
C THR A 12 3.98 -23.39 7.68
N MET A 13 4.59 -22.23 7.95
CA MET A 13 3.86 -20.97 8.18
C MET A 13 3.06 -20.55 6.95
N ALA A 14 3.63 -20.66 5.75
CA ALA A 14 2.94 -20.36 4.51
C ALA A 14 1.72 -21.29 4.32
N ALA A 15 1.85 -22.59 4.60
CA ALA A 15 0.75 -23.54 4.52
C ALA A 15 -0.37 -23.20 5.52
N LEU A 16 -0.03 -22.88 6.78
CA LEU A 16 -0.99 -22.47 7.81
C LEU A 16 -1.75 -21.20 7.43
N ALA A 17 -1.09 -20.25 6.75
CA ALA A 17 -1.70 -19.03 6.24
C ALA A 17 -2.47 -19.23 4.92
N SER A 18 -2.68 -20.47 4.46
CA SER A 18 -3.30 -20.79 3.16
C SER A 18 -2.54 -20.24 1.95
N SER A 19 -1.22 -20.14 2.05
CA SER A 19 -0.31 -19.68 0.99
C SER A 19 -0.73 -18.32 0.39
N PRO A 20 -0.75 -17.26 1.21
CA PRO A 20 -1.23 -15.96 0.77
C PRO A 20 -0.31 -15.40 -0.33
N LYS A 21 -0.91 -14.67 -1.27
CA LYS A 21 -0.17 -14.02 -2.37
C LYS A 21 0.32 -12.63 -1.99
N LEU A 22 -0.36 -11.98 -1.05
CA LEU A 22 -0.11 -10.61 -0.63
C LEU A 22 0.13 -10.56 0.87
N ASP A 23 1.00 -9.66 1.31
CA ASP A 23 1.14 -9.29 2.71
C ASP A 23 -0.01 -8.35 3.14
N PRO A 24 -0.13 -8.01 4.45
CA PRO A 24 -1.17 -7.09 4.94
C PRO A 24 -1.15 -5.69 4.29
N TYR A 25 -0.02 -5.30 3.71
CA TYR A 25 0.18 -4.02 3.04
C TYR A 25 0.04 -4.12 1.51
N GLY A 26 -0.46 -5.25 0.97
CA GLY A 26 -0.72 -5.44 -0.46
C GLY A 26 0.53 -5.73 -1.29
N ASN A 27 1.69 -5.93 -0.67
CA ASN A 27 2.91 -6.31 -1.39
C ASN A 27 2.87 -7.80 -1.73
N ARG A 28 3.36 -8.16 -2.92
CA ARG A 28 3.46 -9.57 -3.31
C ARG A 28 4.45 -10.32 -2.41
N ILE A 29 4.00 -11.46 -1.90
CA ILE A 29 4.87 -12.42 -1.21
C ILE A 29 5.57 -13.24 -2.29
N PRO A 30 6.90 -13.11 -2.46
CA PRO A 30 7.62 -13.79 -3.53
C PRO A 30 7.65 -15.30 -3.28
N LYS A 31 7.47 -16.09 -4.33
CA LYS A 31 7.64 -17.55 -4.23
C LYS A 31 9.10 -18.00 -4.33
N LYS A 32 9.92 -17.19 -5.02
CA LYS A 32 11.34 -17.40 -5.26
C LYS A 32 12.03 -16.04 -5.39
N VAL A 33 13.35 -15.99 -5.21
CA VAL A 33 14.13 -14.74 -5.26
C VAL A 33 13.94 -13.98 -6.58
N ASP A 34 13.84 -14.68 -7.70
CA ASP A 34 13.65 -14.06 -9.03
C ASP A 34 12.24 -13.47 -9.24
N ASP A 35 11.33 -13.65 -8.28
CA ASP A 35 9.96 -13.14 -8.30
C ASP A 35 9.80 -11.84 -7.49
N LEU A 36 10.92 -11.15 -7.19
CA LEU A 36 10.93 -9.81 -6.57
C LEU A 36 10.43 -8.77 -7.57
N ARG A 37 9.13 -8.78 -7.85
CA ARG A 37 8.44 -7.72 -8.59
C ARG A 37 7.66 -6.84 -7.63
N PRO A 38 7.64 -5.51 -7.83
CA PRO A 38 6.71 -4.65 -7.12
C PRO A 38 5.27 -5.14 -7.33
N GLY A 39 4.42 -4.99 -6.32
CA GLY A 39 2.98 -5.18 -6.51
C GLY A 39 2.39 -4.12 -7.45
N ASP A 40 1.13 -4.31 -7.83
CA ASP A 40 0.45 -3.48 -8.83
C ASP A 40 0.18 -2.04 -8.34
N GLY A 41 -0.11 -1.14 -9.29
CA GLY A 41 -0.42 0.28 -9.05
C GLY A 41 0.77 1.23 -9.17
N GLU A 42 0.46 2.52 -9.11
CA GLU A 42 1.41 3.63 -9.23
C GLU A 42 1.43 4.45 -7.92
N PRO A 43 2.58 5.04 -7.53
CA PRO A 43 2.64 5.83 -6.31
C PRO A 43 1.76 7.07 -6.45
N LEU A 44 1.04 7.44 -5.39
CA LEU A 44 0.18 8.64 -5.39
C LEU A 44 0.95 9.89 -5.78
N ALA A 45 2.25 9.98 -5.44
CA ALA A 45 3.14 11.06 -5.85
C ALA A 45 3.18 11.27 -7.38
N ALA A 46 3.17 10.19 -8.16
CA ALA A 46 3.26 10.23 -9.63
C ALA A 46 1.90 10.35 -10.33
N LEU A 47 0.81 10.03 -9.63
CA LEU A 47 -0.53 10.10 -10.19
C LEU A 47 -1.03 11.55 -10.29
N PRO A 48 -1.71 11.93 -11.38
CA PRO A 48 -2.44 13.19 -11.43
C PRO A 48 -3.66 13.15 -10.47
N THR A 49 -4.32 14.29 -10.30
CA THR A 49 -5.65 14.32 -9.67
C THR A 49 -6.56 13.33 -10.39
N ALA A 50 -7.21 12.45 -9.61
CA ALA A 50 -7.98 11.33 -10.13
C ALA A 50 -9.12 10.97 -9.18
N HIS A 51 -10.24 10.56 -9.75
CA HIS A 51 -11.39 10.06 -9.01
C HIS A 51 -11.39 8.54 -8.97
N LEU A 52 -11.88 8.00 -7.85
CA LEU A 52 -12.18 6.57 -7.67
C LEU A 52 -10.97 5.66 -7.94
N LEU A 53 -9.88 5.94 -7.25
CA LEU A 53 -8.75 5.03 -7.15
C LEU A 53 -8.97 4.03 -6.01
N GLN A 54 -8.33 2.87 -6.08
CA GLN A 54 -8.21 1.96 -4.95
C GLN A 54 -6.75 1.87 -4.55
N VAL A 55 -6.46 2.05 -3.25
CA VAL A 55 -5.13 1.80 -2.70
C VAL A 55 -4.78 0.33 -2.97
N SER A 56 -3.76 0.09 -3.78
CA SER A 56 -3.35 -1.25 -4.17
C SER A 56 -2.37 -1.85 -3.17
N ARG A 57 -1.43 -1.03 -2.69
CA ARG A 57 -0.41 -1.42 -1.71
C ARG A 57 0.23 -0.23 -1.02
N ILE A 58 0.89 -0.51 0.09
CA ILE A 58 1.82 0.41 0.77
C ILE A 58 3.22 -0.16 0.61
N GLY A 59 4.13 0.62 0.05
CA GLY A 59 5.54 0.27 -0.13
C GLY A 59 6.29 0.16 1.20
N ARG A 60 7.62 0.05 1.14
CA ARG A 60 8.48 -0.01 2.33
C ARG A 60 8.61 1.36 3.00
N ALA A 61 7.52 1.81 3.61
CA ALA A 61 7.46 3.04 4.39
C ALA A 61 8.20 2.89 5.74
N PRO A 62 8.71 3.99 6.30
CA PRO A 62 9.12 4.03 7.70
C PRO A 62 7.96 3.66 8.64
N GLU A 63 8.27 3.02 9.77
CA GLU A 63 7.27 2.51 10.72
C GLU A 63 6.28 3.58 11.22
N HIS A 64 6.76 4.80 11.50
CA HIS A 64 5.89 5.90 11.94
C HIS A 64 4.83 6.27 10.88
N LEU A 65 5.19 6.19 9.59
CA LEU A 65 4.27 6.46 8.49
C LEU A 65 3.25 5.31 8.34
N LEU A 66 3.66 4.06 8.53
CA LEU A 66 2.72 2.92 8.53
C LEU A 66 1.64 3.10 9.60
N PHE A 67 2.03 3.46 10.82
CA PHE A 67 1.08 3.74 11.90
C PHE A 67 0.17 4.94 11.60
N GLU A 68 0.71 5.98 10.98
CA GLU A 68 -0.08 7.14 10.58
C GLU A 68 -1.15 6.76 9.54
N LEU A 69 -0.78 6.00 8.51
CA LEU A 69 -1.68 5.54 7.46
C LEU A 69 -2.77 4.61 8.02
N GLU A 70 -2.41 3.67 8.88
CA GLU A 70 -3.35 2.79 9.59
C GLU A 70 -4.37 3.59 10.40
N ARG A 71 -3.90 4.57 11.19
CA ARG A 71 -4.80 5.44 11.98
C ARG A 71 -5.73 6.29 11.13
N LYS A 72 -5.33 6.58 9.89
CA LYS A 72 -6.11 7.33 8.90
C LYS A 72 -6.97 6.42 8.01
N ASN A 73 -6.99 5.11 8.23
CA ASN A 73 -7.69 4.11 7.40
C ASN A 73 -7.23 4.09 5.93
N ILE A 74 -5.99 4.49 5.66
CA ILE A 74 -5.37 4.37 4.34
C ILE A 74 -4.67 3.02 4.29
N LEU A 75 -5.38 2.01 3.78
CA LEU A 75 -4.95 0.62 3.70
C LEU A 75 -5.20 0.06 2.30
N PRO A 76 -4.53 -1.04 1.91
CA PRO A 76 -4.88 -1.74 0.68
C PRO A 76 -6.37 -2.08 0.63
N GLY A 77 -7.00 -1.80 -0.50
CA GLY A 77 -8.44 -1.95 -0.71
C GLY A 77 -9.27 -0.69 -0.44
N THR A 78 -8.74 0.31 0.27
CA THR A 78 -9.43 1.58 0.51
C THR A 78 -9.67 2.32 -0.81
N HIS A 79 -10.89 2.80 -1.02
CA HIS A 79 -11.25 3.62 -2.18
C HIS A 79 -11.02 5.09 -1.85
N ILE A 80 -10.40 5.81 -2.78
CA ILE A 80 -9.97 7.20 -2.58
C ILE A 80 -10.23 8.05 -3.83
N THR A 81 -10.51 9.32 -3.61
CA THR A 81 -10.28 10.37 -4.59
C THR A 81 -8.99 11.10 -4.26
N LEU A 82 -8.12 11.31 -5.24
CA LEU A 82 -6.84 12.01 -5.11
C LEU A 82 -6.95 13.40 -5.71
N GLU A 83 -6.65 14.43 -4.92
CA GLU A 83 -6.48 15.81 -5.35
C GLU A 83 -5.03 16.27 -5.13
N LYS A 84 -4.44 16.88 -6.16
CA LYS A 84 -3.07 17.42 -6.12
C LYS A 84 -3.10 18.92 -5.91
N HIS A 85 -2.38 19.38 -4.89
CA HIS A 85 -2.24 20.80 -4.57
C HIS A 85 -0.96 21.38 -5.18
N ALA A 86 -0.99 22.67 -5.48
CA ALA A 86 0.14 23.37 -6.10
C ALA A 86 1.36 23.52 -5.17
N ASP A 87 1.20 23.27 -3.88
CA ASP A 87 2.24 23.35 -2.85
C ASP A 87 2.98 22.01 -2.61
N GLY A 88 2.67 20.96 -3.38
CA GLY A 88 3.26 19.63 -3.20
C GLY A 88 2.60 18.83 -2.08
N GLN A 89 1.32 19.08 -1.79
CA GLN A 89 0.51 18.20 -0.95
C GLN A 89 -0.50 17.42 -1.78
N SER A 90 -0.91 16.27 -1.25
CA SER A 90 -1.99 15.46 -1.82
C SER A 90 -3.12 15.33 -0.80
N SER A 91 -4.34 15.69 -1.18
CA SER A 91 -5.54 15.39 -0.39
C SER A 91 -6.18 14.11 -0.90
N LEU A 92 -6.52 13.22 0.04
CA LEU A 92 -7.25 11.99 -0.22
C LEU A 92 -8.63 12.11 0.43
N THR A 93 -9.68 11.97 -0.37
CA THR A 93 -11.04 11.76 0.17
C THR A 93 -11.29 10.26 0.20
N LEU A 94 -11.50 9.70 1.39
CA LEU A 94 -11.71 8.28 1.60
C LEU A 94 -13.19 7.92 1.51
N GLU A 95 -13.52 6.89 0.73
CA GLU A 95 -14.87 6.35 0.65
C GLU A 95 -15.06 5.17 1.63
N PRO A 96 -16.26 4.96 2.18
CA PRO A 96 -17.50 5.72 1.95
C PRO A 96 -17.73 6.90 2.92
N ASP A 97 -16.81 7.13 3.86
CA ASP A 97 -17.04 8.06 4.97
C ASP A 97 -16.79 9.54 4.60
N ASP A 98 -16.38 9.82 3.35
CA ASP A 98 -15.97 11.14 2.84
C ASP A 98 -14.93 11.85 3.73
N ASN A 99 -14.13 11.07 4.46
CA ASN A 99 -13.08 11.59 5.32
C ASN A 99 -11.94 12.14 4.47
N VAL A 100 -11.62 13.42 4.63
CA VAL A 100 -10.51 14.06 3.93
C VAL A 100 -9.24 13.96 4.77
N VAL A 101 -8.21 13.39 4.16
CA VAL A 101 -6.89 13.20 4.75
C VAL A 101 -5.84 13.86 3.86
N VAL A 102 -5.03 14.73 4.45
CA VAL A 102 -3.87 15.30 3.76
C VAL A 102 -2.65 14.41 3.99
N LEU A 103 -1.94 14.11 2.91
CA LEU A 103 -0.64 13.47 2.90
C LEU A 103 0.42 14.43 2.35
N SER A 104 1.61 14.38 2.94
CA SER A 104 2.79 14.99 2.34
C SER A 104 3.19 14.26 1.06
N ASP A 105 3.99 14.91 0.22
CA ASP A 105 4.59 14.25 -0.95
C ASP A 105 5.43 13.04 -0.55
N ASP A 106 6.26 13.16 0.50
CA ASP A 106 7.04 12.03 1.05
C ASP A 106 6.16 10.82 1.37
N ALA A 107 5.01 11.02 2.02
CA ALA A 107 4.08 9.93 2.33
C ALA A 107 3.44 9.35 1.05
N SER A 108 3.16 10.21 0.08
CA SER A 108 2.55 9.85 -1.20
C SER A 108 3.46 9.00 -2.10
N GLU A 109 4.76 8.96 -1.85
CA GLU A 109 5.70 8.05 -2.54
C GLU A 109 5.53 6.58 -2.12
N TYR A 110 5.00 6.34 -0.91
CA TYR A 110 4.84 5.00 -0.36
C TYR A 110 3.45 4.42 -0.55
N VAL A 111 2.44 5.24 -0.80
CA VAL A 111 1.07 4.76 -1.05
C VAL A 111 0.91 4.57 -2.55
N TYR A 112 0.47 3.38 -2.96
CA TYR A 112 0.24 3.05 -4.36
C TYR A 112 -1.25 2.83 -4.59
N ALA A 113 -1.73 3.28 -5.72
CA ALA A 113 -3.12 3.10 -6.11
C ALA A 113 -3.25 2.68 -7.57
N ALA A 114 -4.36 2.04 -7.88
CA ALA A 114 -4.77 1.69 -9.23
C ALA A 114 -6.15 2.26 -9.51
N SER A 115 -6.40 2.61 -10.77
CA SER A 115 -7.74 3.00 -11.21
C SER A 115 -8.69 1.80 -11.07
N THR A 116 -9.89 2.06 -10.56
CA THR A 116 -10.94 1.03 -10.45
C THR A 116 -11.76 0.86 -11.73
N ILE A 117 -11.53 1.70 -12.74
CA ILE A 117 -12.17 1.59 -14.05
C ILE A 117 -11.52 0.42 -14.81
N GLN A 118 -12.21 -0.73 -14.83
CA GLN A 118 -11.99 -1.84 -15.75
C GLN A 118 -12.90 -1.73 -16.98
#